data_AF-A0A1H1ID08-F1
#
_entry.id   AF-A0A1H1ID08-F1
#
_cell.length_a   1.000
_cell.length_b   1.000
_cell.length_c   1.000
_cell.angle_alpha   90.00
_cell.angle_beta   90.00
_cell.angle_gamma   90.00
#
_symmetry.space_group_name_H-M   'P 1'
#
loop_
_entity.id
_entity.type
_entity.pdbx_description
1 polymer ?
#
loop_
_entity_poly.entity_id
_entity_poly.type
_entity_poly.pdbx_seq_one_letter_code
_entity_poly.pdbx_strand_id
1 'polypeptide(L)'
;MATRPLTTLKTARRSRFAMRWYSWLLLVIVAAYGLAFAMHWDNRGVLWVREQFKSPAERQASVWLPDYRAVIDAKPLPGMEKDEASDLAYDPQTKTLFSVMGKNPFLVELTLQGDVLRKMPLVGWSNPEGVTVLGNGLLAIVDERSHLITIVKVDADTRELNIANFPKYDLGPSKDQNKAFEGVTWDSSNQQLMLGEERPPALFAWKGDGKVLTGDKVKLASHALDMRNLSALAIDPRTGHMLVLSADSHLLLELDKKGEQVSFIALLGGLNGLRNTIPRAEGVAMDEAGTLYMVSEPNLFYRFEKHK
;
A
#
# COMPACT_ATOMS: atom_id res chain seq x y z
N MET A 1 -58.49 -66.53 -27.32
CA MET A 1 -57.38 -65.59 -27.54
C MET A 1 -57.53 -64.45 -26.55
N ALA A 2 -56.65 -64.35 -25.55
CA ALA A 2 -56.65 -63.27 -24.58
C ALA A 2 -55.44 -62.36 -24.84
N THR A 3 -55.70 -61.11 -25.21
CA THR A 3 -54.70 -60.07 -25.47
C THR A 3 -54.15 -59.54 -24.14
N ARG A 4 -52.83 -59.60 -23.97
CA ARG A 4 -52.12 -59.03 -22.81
C ARG A 4 -52.10 -57.49 -22.89
N PRO A 5 -52.24 -56.76 -21.78
CA PRO A 5 -52.10 -55.31 -21.79
C PRO A 5 -50.62 -54.92 -21.89
N LEU A 6 -50.34 -53.87 -22.68
CA LEU A 6 -49.02 -53.26 -22.80
C LEU A 6 -48.67 -52.50 -21.51
N THR A 7 -47.55 -52.87 -20.89
CA THR A 7 -46.93 -52.16 -19.78
C THR A 7 -46.44 -50.77 -20.21
N THR A 8 -47.05 -49.71 -19.67
CA THR A 8 -46.55 -48.34 -19.78
C THR A 8 -45.30 -48.16 -18.92
N LEU A 9 -44.13 -48.00 -19.55
CA LEU A 9 -42.88 -47.64 -18.89
C LEU A 9 -42.96 -46.20 -18.36
N LYS A 10 -42.93 -46.06 -17.04
CA LYS A 10 -42.86 -44.76 -16.37
C LYS A 10 -41.42 -44.24 -16.52
N THR A 11 -41.17 -43.34 -17.47
CA THR A 11 -39.86 -42.74 -17.65
C THR A 11 -39.54 -41.86 -16.44
N ALA A 12 -38.64 -42.32 -15.57
CA ALA A 12 -38.17 -41.55 -14.43
C ALA A 12 -37.51 -40.26 -14.94
N ARG A 13 -38.14 -39.12 -14.65
CA ARG A 13 -37.64 -37.78 -15.00
C ARG A 13 -36.37 -37.56 -14.18
N ARG A 14 -35.20 -37.83 -14.76
CA ARG A 14 -33.90 -37.58 -14.10
C ARG A 14 -33.85 -36.11 -13.70
N SER A 15 -33.65 -35.86 -12.41
CA SER A 15 -33.49 -34.52 -11.87
C SER A 15 -32.33 -33.81 -12.58
N ARG A 16 -32.58 -32.58 -13.02
CA ARG A 16 -31.61 -31.70 -13.69
C ARG A 16 -30.40 -31.36 -12.81
N PHE A 17 -30.51 -31.68 -11.52
CA PHE A 17 -29.51 -31.46 -10.49
C PHE A 17 -28.81 -32.75 -10.02
N ALA A 18 -29.06 -33.89 -10.65
CA ALA A 18 -28.38 -35.15 -10.35
C ALA A 18 -26.98 -35.21 -11.00
N MET A 19 -26.11 -34.24 -10.69
CA MET A 19 -24.69 -34.34 -11.01
C MET A 19 -24.01 -35.32 -10.06
N ARG A 20 -23.04 -36.09 -10.57
CA ARG A 20 -22.24 -37.00 -9.74
C ARG A 20 -21.42 -36.16 -8.75
N TRP A 21 -21.18 -36.68 -7.54
CA TRP A 21 -20.53 -35.94 -6.46
C TRP A 21 -19.16 -35.34 -6.85
N TYR A 22 -18.40 -35.99 -7.73
CA TYR A 22 -17.13 -35.47 -8.24
C TYR A 22 -17.27 -34.26 -9.17
N SER A 23 -18.42 -34.09 -9.84
CA SER A 23 -18.70 -32.89 -10.65
C SER A 23 -18.97 -31.68 -9.76
N TRP A 24 -19.64 -31.89 -8.62
CA TRP A 24 -19.78 -30.88 -7.57
C TRP A 24 -18.44 -30.53 -6.94
N LEU A 25 -17.60 -31.53 -6.65
CA LEU A 25 -16.24 -31.32 -6.17
C LEU A 25 -15.41 -30.50 -7.16
N LEU A 26 -15.46 -30.83 -8.45
CA LEU A 26 -14.76 -30.08 -9.50
C LEU A 26 -15.25 -28.63 -9.58
N LEU A 27 -16.57 -28.39 -9.53
CA LEU A 27 -17.12 -27.04 -9.52
C LEU A 27 -16.68 -26.23 -8.30
N VAL A 28 -16.64 -26.84 -7.12
CA VAL A 28 -16.13 -26.20 -5.90
C VAL A 28 -14.64 -25.87 -6.05
N ILE A 29 -13.82 -26.79 -6.60
CA ILE A 29 -12.39 -26.55 -6.86
C ILE A 29 -12.20 -25.42 -7.87
N VAL A 30 -12.94 -25.42 -8.98
CA VAL A 30 -12.85 -24.37 -10.01
C VAL A 30 -13.32 -23.02 -9.46
N ALA A 31 -14.39 -22.98 -8.67
CA ALA A 31 -14.86 -21.75 -8.03
C ALA A 31 -13.86 -21.25 -6.98
N ALA A 32 -13.29 -22.14 -6.16
CA ALA A 32 -12.27 -21.82 -5.18
C ALA A 32 -10.98 -21.31 -5.85
N TYR A 33 -10.55 -21.96 -6.95
CA TYR A 33 -9.41 -21.51 -7.75
C TYR A 33 -9.68 -20.17 -8.42
N GLY A 34 -10.86 -19.99 -9.02
CA GLY A 34 -11.26 -18.71 -9.62
C GLY A 34 -11.30 -17.58 -8.60
N LEU A 35 -11.76 -17.85 -7.38
CA LEU A 35 -11.71 -16.89 -6.27
C LEU A 35 -10.27 -16.61 -5.81
N ALA A 36 -9.44 -17.65 -5.67
CA ALA A 36 -8.04 -17.50 -5.29
C ALA A 36 -7.25 -16.67 -6.33
N PHE A 37 -7.48 -16.92 -7.62
CA PHE A 37 -6.92 -16.17 -8.74
C PHE A 37 -7.40 -14.71 -8.73
N ALA A 38 -8.70 -14.47 -8.58
CA ALA A 38 -9.25 -13.10 -8.52
C ALA A 38 -8.75 -12.32 -7.29
N MET A 39 -8.49 -13.01 -6.17
CA MET A 39 -7.94 -12.43 -4.95
C MET A 39 -6.42 -12.36 -4.94
N HIS A 40 -5.74 -12.78 -6.02
CA HIS A 40 -4.29 -12.87 -6.11
C HIS A 40 -3.64 -13.68 -4.98
N TRP A 41 -4.34 -14.71 -4.47
CA TRP A 41 -3.77 -15.63 -3.48
C TRP A 41 -2.74 -16.56 -4.12
N ASP A 42 -2.90 -16.89 -5.40
CA ASP A 42 -1.91 -17.57 -6.23
C ASP A 42 -0.60 -16.78 -6.32
N ASN A 43 -0.71 -15.46 -6.47
CA ASN A 43 0.44 -14.56 -6.50
C ASN A 43 1.25 -14.57 -5.19
N ARG A 44 0.60 -14.61 -4.02
CA ARG A 44 1.32 -14.80 -2.75
C ARG A 44 2.02 -16.15 -2.67
N GLY A 45 1.41 -17.20 -3.23
CA GLY A 45 2.06 -18.51 -3.36
C GLY A 45 3.30 -18.45 -4.25
N VAL A 46 3.22 -17.76 -5.39
CA VAL A 46 4.37 -17.52 -6.28
C VAL A 46 5.47 -16.73 -5.58
N LEU A 47 5.12 -15.65 -4.88
CA LEU A 47 6.06 -14.85 -4.08
C LEU A 47 6.76 -15.71 -3.02
N TRP A 48 6.00 -16.48 -2.26
CA TRP A 48 6.54 -17.38 -1.22
C TRP A 48 7.50 -18.42 -1.81
N VAL A 49 7.16 -19.00 -2.97
CA VAL A 49 8.05 -19.92 -3.68
C VAL A 49 9.32 -19.20 -4.16
N ARG A 50 9.21 -18.00 -4.73
CA ARG A 50 10.37 -17.19 -5.18
C ARG A 50 11.33 -16.87 -4.04
N GLU A 51 10.82 -16.56 -2.85
CA GLU A 51 11.64 -16.31 -1.65
C GLU A 51 12.50 -17.52 -1.26
N GLN A 52 12.02 -18.74 -1.47
CA GLN A 52 12.79 -19.96 -1.18
C GLN A 52 14.06 -20.07 -2.04
N PHE A 53 14.07 -19.47 -3.22
CA PHE A 53 15.21 -19.49 -4.14
C PHE A 53 16.19 -18.33 -3.95
N LYS A 54 15.90 -17.35 -3.07
CA LYS A 54 16.82 -16.23 -2.77
C LYS A 54 18.00 -16.71 -1.93
N SER A 55 19.21 -16.43 -2.40
CA SER A 55 20.46 -16.79 -1.71
C SER A 55 20.62 -16.01 -0.39
N PRO A 56 21.41 -16.51 0.57
CA PRO A 56 21.68 -15.78 1.82
C PRO A 56 22.24 -14.37 1.60
N ALA A 57 23.07 -14.18 0.57
CA ALA A 57 23.63 -12.88 0.22
C ALA A 57 22.55 -11.90 -0.28
N GLU A 58 21.63 -12.37 -1.13
CA GLU A 58 20.48 -11.55 -1.58
C GLU A 58 19.58 -11.16 -0.40
N ARG A 59 19.31 -12.10 0.51
CA ARG A 59 18.51 -11.83 1.71
C ARG A 59 19.18 -10.78 2.60
N GLN A 60 20.50 -10.88 2.78
CA GLN A 60 21.25 -9.93 3.61
C GLN A 60 21.36 -8.53 2.97
N ALA A 61 21.36 -8.44 1.64
CA ALA A 61 21.36 -7.18 0.89
C ALA A 61 19.97 -6.54 0.74
N SER A 62 18.93 -7.19 1.24
CA SER A 62 17.54 -6.76 1.15
C SER A 62 17.00 -6.31 2.52
N VAL A 63 15.86 -5.61 2.51
CA VAL A 63 15.05 -5.39 3.72
C VAL A 63 14.74 -6.75 4.34
N TRP A 64 14.32 -7.70 3.49
CA TRP A 64 13.88 -9.04 3.82
C TRP A 64 12.69 -9.02 4.79
N LEU A 65 11.53 -8.67 4.23
CA LEU A 65 10.27 -8.50 4.94
C LEU A 65 9.78 -9.73 5.73
N PRO A 66 10.07 -11.00 5.35
CA PRO A 66 9.63 -12.17 6.12
C PRO A 66 10.10 -12.21 7.59
N ASP A 67 11.20 -11.52 7.92
CA ASP A 67 11.76 -11.47 9.27
C ASP A 67 11.12 -10.38 10.15
N TYR A 68 10.21 -9.56 9.62
CA TYR A 68 9.59 -8.48 10.39
C TYR A 68 8.43 -8.99 11.25
N ARG A 69 8.31 -8.41 12.44
CA ARG A 69 7.24 -8.67 13.40
C ARG A 69 6.71 -7.37 13.98
N ALA A 70 5.39 -7.27 14.14
CA ALA A 70 4.76 -6.14 14.82
C ALA A 70 5.20 -6.12 16.30
N VAL A 71 5.71 -4.97 16.74
CA VAL A 71 6.07 -4.66 18.13
C VAL A 71 5.15 -3.60 18.73
N ILE A 72 4.53 -2.77 17.88
CA ILE A 72 3.35 -1.97 18.20
C ILE A 72 2.25 -2.44 17.26
N ASP A 73 1.17 -2.97 17.82
CA ASP A 73 0.04 -3.55 17.08
C ASP A 73 -1.22 -2.74 17.33
N ALA A 74 -1.73 -2.09 16.28
CA ALA A 74 -2.98 -1.35 16.26
C ALA A 74 -3.11 -0.29 17.37
N LYS A 75 -2.07 0.51 17.61
CA LYS A 75 -2.13 1.64 18.56
C LYS A 75 -3.04 2.73 17.98
N PRO A 76 -4.13 3.12 18.65
CA PRO A 76 -4.96 4.23 18.18
C PRO A 76 -4.18 5.55 18.23
N LEU A 77 -4.37 6.38 17.22
CA LEU A 77 -3.92 7.75 17.13
C LEU A 77 -5.04 8.67 17.69
N PRO A 78 -4.91 9.17 18.94
CA PRO A 78 -6.04 9.81 19.63
C PRO A 78 -6.48 11.11 18.95
N GLY A 79 -7.79 11.33 18.91
CA GLY A 79 -8.40 12.52 18.32
C GLY A 79 -8.30 12.54 16.79
N MET A 80 -8.10 11.38 16.16
CA MET A 80 -8.07 11.19 14.70
C MET A 80 -9.05 10.13 14.21
N GLU A 81 -9.96 9.67 15.07
CA GLU A 81 -10.88 8.56 14.83
C GLU A 81 -11.81 8.77 13.63
N LYS A 82 -11.92 10.00 13.14
CA LYS A 82 -12.81 10.40 12.04
C LYS A 82 -12.08 11.03 10.86
N ASP A 83 -10.75 11.02 10.88
CA ASP A 83 -9.93 11.85 9.99
C ASP A 83 -9.34 11.06 8.81
N GLU A 84 -9.31 9.72 8.90
CA GLU A 84 -8.86 8.78 7.85
C GLU A 84 -7.38 9.00 7.52
N ALA A 85 -6.49 8.33 8.27
CA ALA A 85 -5.05 8.38 8.04
C ALA A 85 -4.68 7.75 6.69
N SER A 86 -4.06 8.55 5.81
CA SER A 86 -3.86 8.19 4.41
C SER A 86 -2.44 7.81 4.05
N ASP A 87 -1.40 8.46 4.60
CA ASP A 87 -0.01 8.09 4.27
C ASP A 87 0.95 8.43 5.42
N LEU A 88 2.21 8.01 5.33
CA LEU A 88 3.23 8.15 6.36
C LEU A 88 4.62 8.38 5.75
N ALA A 89 5.33 9.40 6.23
CA ALA A 89 6.70 9.70 5.82
C ALA A 89 7.63 9.86 7.02
N TYR A 90 8.84 9.34 6.94
CA TYR A 90 9.86 9.50 7.97
C TYR A 90 10.74 10.72 7.70
N ASP A 91 10.94 11.56 8.71
CA ASP A 91 11.91 12.65 8.67
C ASP A 91 13.21 12.28 9.42
N PRO A 92 14.32 12.03 8.71
CA PRO A 92 15.60 11.68 9.34
C PRO A 92 16.22 12.84 10.12
N GLN A 93 15.80 14.09 9.90
CA GLN A 93 16.35 15.26 10.62
C GLN A 93 15.80 15.36 12.03
N THR A 94 14.48 15.20 12.19
CA THR A 94 13.80 15.32 13.47
C THR A 94 13.58 13.97 14.16
N LYS A 95 13.78 12.85 13.47
CA LYS A 95 13.48 11.49 13.95
C LYS A 95 12.00 11.33 14.30
N THR A 96 11.15 11.89 13.45
CA THR A 96 9.69 11.85 13.59
C THR A 96 9.05 11.29 12.32
N LEU A 97 7.74 11.09 12.39
CA LEU A 97 6.92 10.70 11.25
C LEU A 97 5.93 11.81 10.95
N PHE A 98 5.65 12.05 9.67
CA PHE A 98 4.57 12.88 9.20
C PHE A 98 3.48 12.00 8.58
N SER A 99 2.21 12.30 8.86
CA SER A 99 1.06 11.65 8.23
C SER A 99 0.04 12.69 7.80
N VAL A 100 -0.67 12.43 6.71
CA VAL A 100 -1.79 13.25 6.25
C VAL A 100 -3.11 12.52 6.51
N MET A 101 -4.16 13.32 6.71
CA MET A 101 -5.50 12.83 7.00
C MET A 101 -6.44 13.29 5.89
N GLY A 102 -7.02 12.35 5.13
CA GLY A 102 -7.76 12.66 3.92
C GLY A 102 -9.06 13.41 4.20
N LYS A 103 -9.87 12.92 5.14
CA LYS A 103 -11.24 13.38 5.34
C LYS A 103 -11.35 14.75 5.99
N ASN A 104 -10.55 15.00 7.03
CA ASN A 104 -10.40 16.31 7.65
C ASN A 104 -8.94 16.73 7.46
N PRO A 105 -8.62 17.53 6.43
CA PRO A 105 -7.25 17.79 6.02
C PRO A 105 -6.37 18.46 7.10
N PHE A 106 -5.42 17.71 7.64
CA PHE A 106 -4.28 18.23 8.39
C PHE A 106 -3.06 17.31 8.23
N LEU A 107 -1.89 17.91 8.41
CA LEU A 107 -0.62 17.20 8.57
C LEU A 107 -0.41 16.96 10.07
N VAL A 108 -0.12 15.72 10.46
CA VAL A 108 0.24 15.37 11.84
C VAL A 108 1.70 14.97 11.90
N GLU A 109 2.40 15.45 12.93
CA GLU A 109 3.73 14.98 13.28
C GLU A 109 3.62 14.01 14.47
N LEU A 110 4.26 12.85 14.35
CA LEU A 110 4.22 11.76 15.30
C LEU A 110 5.63 11.39 15.77
N THR A 111 5.74 10.90 17.00
CA THR A 111 6.94 10.18 17.44
C THR A 111 7.06 8.83 16.71
N LEU A 112 8.23 8.20 16.77
CA LEU A 112 8.44 6.82 16.30
C LEU A 112 7.65 5.77 17.12
N GLN A 113 6.98 6.19 18.20
CA GLN A 113 6.08 5.36 18.99
C GLN A 113 4.61 5.63 18.64
N GLY A 114 4.33 6.49 17.66
CA GLY A 114 2.96 6.85 17.25
C GLY A 114 2.26 7.76 18.24
N ASP A 115 3.00 8.58 19.00
CA ASP A 115 2.42 9.64 19.82
C ASP A 115 2.32 10.94 19.03
N VAL A 116 1.21 11.65 19.19
CA VAL A 116 0.94 12.91 18.48
C VAL A 116 1.78 14.04 19.08
N LEU A 117 2.62 14.66 18.26
CA LEU A 117 3.41 15.83 18.66
C LEU A 117 2.63 17.12 18.37
N ARG A 118 2.12 17.26 17.15
CA ARG A 118 1.33 18.42 16.72
C ARG A 118 0.51 18.10 15.48
N LYS A 119 -0.54 18.90 15.26
CA LYS A 119 -1.38 18.90 14.07
C LYS A 119 -1.32 20.27 13.40
N MET A 120 -1.23 20.29 12.08
CA MET A 120 -1.14 21.50 11.27
C MET A 120 -2.24 21.44 10.21
N PRO A 121 -3.28 22.28 10.28
CA PRO A 121 -4.35 22.30 9.28
C PRO A 121 -3.80 22.45 7.86
N LEU A 122 -4.37 21.70 6.92
CA LEU A 122 -4.08 21.79 5.48
C LEU A 122 -5.20 22.59 4.80
N VAL A 123 -5.05 23.91 4.77
CA VAL A 123 -6.04 24.83 4.20
C VAL A 123 -6.00 24.80 2.68
N GLY A 124 -7.14 24.44 2.06
CA GLY A 124 -7.31 24.39 0.61
C GLY A 124 -6.98 23.04 -0.03
N TRP A 125 -6.51 22.06 0.75
CA TRP A 125 -6.53 20.66 0.34
C TRP A 125 -7.95 20.09 0.47
N SER A 126 -8.29 19.20 -0.45
CA SER A 126 -9.59 18.56 -0.59
C SER A 126 -9.57 17.11 -0.11
N ASN A 127 -8.53 16.37 -0.50
CA ASN A 127 -8.31 14.99 -0.08
C ASN A 127 -6.80 14.66 -0.13
N PRO A 128 -6.02 15.06 0.88
CA PRO A 128 -4.59 14.74 0.91
C PRO A 128 -4.39 13.25 1.21
N GLU A 129 -3.88 12.51 0.23
CA GLU A 129 -3.75 11.04 0.31
C GLU A 129 -2.29 10.58 0.41
N GLY A 130 -1.32 11.40 -0.01
CA GLY A 130 0.10 11.02 -0.02
C GLY A 130 1.00 12.06 0.63
N VAL A 131 2.06 11.64 1.31
CA VAL A 131 3.08 12.53 1.88
C VAL A 131 4.48 11.92 1.81
N THR A 132 5.48 12.71 1.42
CA THR A 132 6.90 12.31 1.51
C THR A 132 7.78 13.44 1.98
N VAL A 133 8.84 13.10 2.73
CA VAL A 133 9.89 14.05 3.12
C VAL A 133 10.93 14.15 1.99
N LEU A 134 11.20 15.37 1.54
CA LEU A 134 12.22 15.68 0.51
C LEU A 134 13.57 16.06 1.15
N GLY A 135 13.57 16.34 2.46
CA GLY A 135 14.70 16.83 3.23
C GLY A 135 14.71 18.36 3.36
N ASN A 136 15.54 18.87 4.28
CA ASN A 136 15.63 20.31 4.58
C ASN A 136 14.27 20.92 4.95
N GLY A 137 13.43 20.21 5.71
CA GLY A 137 12.08 20.63 6.08
C GLY A 137 11.10 20.75 4.91
N LEU A 138 11.42 20.21 3.74
CA LEU A 138 10.50 20.17 2.60
C LEU A 138 9.76 18.84 2.57
N LEU A 139 8.46 18.91 2.33
CA LEU A 139 7.59 17.76 2.11
C LEU A 139 6.87 17.94 0.78
N ALA A 140 6.53 16.83 0.12
CA ALA A 140 5.53 16.84 -0.95
C ALA A 140 4.25 16.19 -0.44
N ILE A 141 3.10 16.81 -0.74
CA ILE A 141 1.78 16.30 -0.38
C ILE A 141 0.95 16.14 -1.65
N VAL A 142 0.37 14.96 -1.83
CA VAL A 142 -0.53 14.62 -2.94
C VAL A 142 -1.97 14.86 -2.51
N ASP A 143 -2.71 15.64 -3.31
CA ASP A 143 -4.16 15.81 -3.21
C ASP A 143 -4.83 15.04 -4.35
N GLU A 144 -5.50 13.95 -4.00
CA GLU A 144 -6.04 13.01 -4.97
C GLU A 144 -7.18 13.65 -5.78
N ARG A 145 -8.13 14.30 -5.09
CA ARG A 145 -9.31 14.89 -5.73
C ARG A 145 -8.97 16.06 -6.66
N SER A 146 -7.91 16.80 -6.34
CA SER A 146 -7.46 17.93 -7.16
C SER A 146 -6.44 17.52 -8.22
N HIS A 147 -5.94 16.28 -8.18
CA HIS A 147 -4.82 15.81 -9.00
C HIS A 147 -3.58 16.69 -8.90
N LEU A 148 -3.27 17.17 -7.70
CA LEU A 148 -2.14 18.06 -7.47
C LEU A 148 -1.11 17.42 -6.53
N ILE A 149 0.15 17.72 -6.78
CA ILE A 149 1.20 17.58 -5.78
C ILE A 149 1.73 18.97 -5.40
N THR A 150 1.86 19.21 -4.10
CA THR A 150 2.30 20.49 -3.54
C THR A 150 3.58 20.31 -2.74
N ILE A 151 4.61 21.11 -3.03
CA ILE A 151 5.86 21.10 -2.26
C ILE A 151 5.76 22.16 -1.15
N VAL A 152 5.71 21.72 0.10
CA VAL A 152 5.52 22.56 1.28
C VAL A 152 6.79 22.65 2.11
N LYS A 153 6.91 23.74 2.88
CA LYS A 153 7.97 23.92 3.87
C LYS A 153 7.36 23.78 5.26
N VAL A 154 7.95 22.92 6.09
CA VAL A 154 7.60 22.69 7.48
C VAL A 154 8.83 22.93 8.35
N ASP A 155 8.63 23.69 9.43
CA ASP A 155 9.61 23.95 10.48
C ASP A 155 8.95 23.86 11.87
N ALA A 156 9.70 24.18 12.93
CA ALA A 156 9.21 24.11 14.30
C ALA A 156 8.07 25.11 14.61
N ASP A 157 8.00 26.20 13.86
CA ASP A 157 7.04 27.29 14.08
C ASP A 157 5.80 27.17 13.20
N THR A 158 5.81 26.26 12.23
CA THR A 158 4.66 25.95 11.39
C THR A 158 3.47 25.51 12.26
N ARG A 159 2.32 26.19 12.05
CA ARG A 159 1.04 25.92 12.74
C ARG A 159 -0.08 25.54 11.78
N GLU A 160 0.02 25.96 10.53
CA GLU A 160 -0.89 25.62 9.44
C GLU A 160 -0.14 25.68 8.11
N LEU A 161 -0.68 25.04 7.09
CA LEU A 161 -0.22 25.15 5.71
C LEU A 161 -1.40 25.58 4.87
N ASN A 162 -1.21 26.58 4.00
CA ASN A 162 -2.22 26.99 3.02
C ASN A 162 -1.70 26.72 1.62
N ILE A 163 -2.43 25.91 0.85
CA ILE A 163 -2.00 25.44 -0.47
C ILE A 163 -1.74 26.61 -1.44
N ALA A 164 -2.37 27.77 -1.23
CA ALA A 164 -2.16 28.97 -2.03
C ALA A 164 -0.72 29.50 -1.97
N ASN A 165 0.02 29.19 -0.91
CA ASN A 165 1.36 29.73 -0.65
C ASN A 165 2.49 28.87 -1.24
N PHE A 166 2.17 27.75 -1.89
CA PHE A 166 3.16 26.75 -2.29
C PHE A 166 3.10 26.43 -3.79
N PRO A 167 4.24 26.01 -4.39
CA PRO A 167 4.27 25.49 -5.75
C PRO A 167 3.38 24.25 -5.89
N LYS A 168 2.58 24.22 -6.95
CA LYS A 168 1.68 23.12 -7.30
C LYS A 168 2.11 22.54 -8.63
N TYR A 169 2.03 21.22 -8.74
CA TYR A 169 2.29 20.50 -9.98
C TYR A 169 1.10 19.61 -10.29
N ASP A 170 0.69 19.61 -11.55
CA ASP A 170 -0.42 18.81 -12.04
C ASP A 170 0.03 17.35 -12.22
N LEU A 171 -0.62 16.42 -11.52
CA LEU A 171 -0.38 15.00 -11.66
C LEU A 171 -0.93 14.47 -12.99
N GLY A 172 -1.70 15.24 -13.73
CA GLY A 172 -2.29 14.85 -14.99
C GLY A 172 -3.34 13.75 -14.81
N PRO A 173 -3.85 13.22 -15.94
CA PRO A 173 -4.97 12.30 -15.89
C PRO A 173 -4.56 10.92 -15.34
N SER A 174 -5.40 10.35 -14.48
CA SER A 174 -5.42 8.93 -14.14
C SER A 174 -6.52 8.20 -14.92
N LYS A 175 -6.43 6.87 -15.00
CA LYS A 175 -7.46 6.06 -15.67
C LYS A 175 -8.83 6.16 -14.96
N ASP A 176 -8.81 6.25 -13.63
CA ASP A 176 -9.96 6.60 -12.80
C ASP A 176 -9.64 7.90 -12.06
N GLN A 177 -10.36 8.97 -12.39
CA GLN A 177 -10.14 10.29 -11.81
C GLN A 177 -10.49 10.35 -10.32
N ASN A 178 -11.21 9.35 -9.78
CA ASN A 178 -11.53 9.26 -8.35
C ASN A 178 -10.65 8.25 -7.58
N LYS A 179 -9.65 7.66 -8.26
CA LYS A 179 -8.71 6.66 -7.74
C LYS A 179 -7.34 6.89 -8.38
N ALA A 180 -6.80 8.06 -8.10
CA ALA A 180 -5.69 8.62 -8.86
C ALA A 180 -4.33 8.22 -8.26
N PHE A 181 -3.43 9.20 -8.14
CA PHE A 181 -2.15 9.02 -7.46
C PHE A 181 -2.37 9.16 -5.96
N GLU A 182 -2.03 8.11 -5.21
CA GLU A 182 -2.17 8.06 -3.75
C GLU A 182 -0.78 7.88 -3.12
N GLY A 183 -0.02 6.88 -3.58
CA GLY A 183 1.33 6.63 -3.08
C GLY A 183 2.38 7.63 -3.61
N VAL A 184 3.23 8.14 -2.72
CA VAL A 184 4.37 9.00 -3.07
C VAL A 184 5.58 8.73 -2.19
N THR A 185 6.79 8.70 -2.76
CA THR A 185 8.04 8.68 -1.96
C THR A 185 9.16 9.40 -2.70
N TRP A 186 10.11 9.96 -1.95
CA TRP A 186 11.30 10.62 -2.50
C TRP A 186 12.45 9.63 -2.68
N ASP A 187 12.93 9.49 -3.92
CA ASP A 187 14.18 8.81 -4.24
C ASP A 187 15.30 9.85 -4.32
N SER A 188 15.96 10.08 -3.20
CA SER A 188 17.06 11.03 -3.10
C SER A 188 18.27 10.62 -3.94
N SER A 189 18.45 9.32 -4.23
CA SER A 189 19.61 8.83 -4.98
C SER A 189 19.51 9.18 -6.47
N ASN A 190 18.29 9.15 -7.01
CA ASN A 190 18.02 9.48 -8.40
C ASN A 190 17.39 10.87 -8.60
N GLN A 191 17.19 11.63 -7.51
CA GLN A 191 16.60 12.97 -7.50
C GLN A 191 15.25 12.97 -8.24
N GLN A 192 14.32 12.19 -7.71
CA GLN A 192 12.99 12.02 -8.30
C GLN A 192 11.95 11.63 -7.26
N LEU A 193 10.71 12.03 -7.52
CA LEU A 193 9.56 11.43 -6.87
C LEU A 193 9.20 10.12 -7.54
N MET A 194 8.90 9.13 -6.71
CA MET A 194 8.22 7.91 -7.10
C MET A 194 6.75 8.09 -6.76
N LEU A 195 5.88 7.78 -7.72
CA LEU A 195 4.43 7.98 -7.62
C LEU A 195 3.72 6.67 -7.93
N GLY A 196 2.65 6.38 -7.19
CA GLY A 196 1.81 5.20 -7.36
C GLY A 196 0.38 5.58 -7.71
N GLU A 197 -0.13 5.04 -8.82
CA GLU A 197 -1.56 5.09 -9.18
C GLU A 197 -2.28 3.90 -8.53
N GLU A 198 -3.41 4.14 -7.87
CA GLU A 198 -4.07 3.11 -7.03
C GLU A 198 -4.57 1.92 -7.87
N ARG A 199 -5.36 2.20 -8.92
CA ARG A 199 -6.05 1.17 -9.72
C ARG A 199 -6.11 1.51 -11.22
N PRO A 200 -5.57 0.65 -12.11
CA PRO A 200 -4.71 -0.50 -11.78
C PRO A 200 -3.37 -0.01 -11.20
N PRO A 201 -2.75 -0.78 -10.28
CA PRO A 201 -1.45 -0.43 -9.70
C PRO A 201 -0.42 -0.10 -10.77
N ALA A 202 0.15 1.10 -10.72
CA ALA A 202 1.20 1.53 -11.63
C ALA A 202 2.18 2.49 -10.96
N LEU A 203 3.45 2.36 -11.33
CA LEU A 203 4.52 3.22 -10.83
C LEU A 203 4.94 4.25 -11.88
N PHE A 204 5.26 5.44 -11.41
CA PHE A 204 5.76 6.55 -12.21
C PHE A 204 6.94 7.20 -11.50
N ALA A 205 7.83 7.82 -12.27
CA ALA A 205 8.91 8.65 -11.77
C ALA A 205 8.76 10.08 -12.29
N TRP A 206 9.02 11.07 -11.44
CA TRP A 206 9.05 12.48 -11.82
C TRP A 206 10.32 13.15 -11.29
N LYS A 207 11.19 13.60 -12.20
CA LYS A 207 12.47 14.23 -11.86
C LYS A 207 12.28 15.55 -11.12
N GLY A 208 13.21 15.85 -10.22
CA GLY A 208 13.25 17.11 -9.47
C GLY A 208 14.50 17.21 -8.61
N ASP A 209 14.66 18.31 -7.88
CA ASP A 209 15.81 18.53 -6.99
C ASP A 209 15.41 18.56 -5.49
N GLY A 210 14.21 18.06 -5.18
CA GLY A 210 13.59 18.14 -3.86
C GLY A 210 12.98 19.50 -3.53
N LYS A 211 13.06 20.49 -4.43
CA LYS A 211 12.39 21.79 -4.31
C LYS A 211 11.47 22.06 -5.48
N VAL A 212 11.88 21.64 -6.67
CA VAL A 212 11.20 21.86 -7.94
C VAL A 212 11.16 20.57 -8.73
N LEU A 213 9.99 20.22 -9.27
CA LEU A 213 9.83 19.15 -10.24
C LEU A 213 10.12 19.66 -11.65
N THR A 214 10.80 18.85 -12.46
CA THR A 214 11.25 19.21 -13.80
C THR A 214 10.90 18.13 -14.81
N GLY A 215 10.63 18.56 -16.04
CA GLY A 215 10.21 17.67 -17.12
C GLY A 215 8.88 16.97 -16.86
N ASP A 216 8.62 15.94 -17.64
CA ASP A 216 7.39 15.17 -17.58
C ASP A 216 7.54 13.95 -16.66
N LYS A 217 6.42 13.57 -16.05
CA LYS A 217 6.30 12.31 -15.34
C LYS A 217 6.36 11.14 -16.32
N VAL A 218 7.16 10.12 -16.00
CA VAL A 218 7.37 8.94 -16.84
C VAL A 218 6.78 7.72 -16.16
N LYS A 219 5.93 6.98 -16.88
CA LYS A 219 5.44 5.68 -16.41
C LYS A 219 6.57 4.67 -16.44
N LEU A 220 6.82 3.99 -15.33
CA LEU A 220 7.82 2.94 -15.27
C LEU A 220 7.30 1.67 -15.93
N ALA A 221 8.22 0.91 -16.53
CA ALA A 221 7.90 -0.42 -17.03
C ALA A 221 7.48 -1.28 -15.84
N SER A 222 6.19 -1.57 -15.72
CA SER A 222 5.69 -2.41 -14.65
C SER A 222 6.04 -3.87 -14.97
N HIS A 223 6.94 -4.47 -14.19
CA HIS A 223 6.76 -5.89 -13.89
C HIS A 223 5.42 -6.02 -13.16
N ALA A 224 4.69 -7.12 -13.37
CA ALA A 224 3.38 -7.28 -12.76
C ALA A 224 3.47 -7.02 -11.25
N LEU A 225 2.87 -5.92 -10.78
CA LEU A 225 2.69 -5.70 -9.36
C LEU A 225 1.61 -6.70 -8.95
N ASP A 226 2.02 -7.72 -8.23
CA ASP A 226 1.18 -8.85 -7.85
C ASP A 226 0.24 -8.47 -6.69
N MET A 227 -0.51 -7.38 -6.86
CA MET A 227 -1.38 -6.73 -5.88
C MET A 227 -2.63 -6.14 -6.53
N ARG A 228 -3.66 -5.88 -5.71
CA ARG A 228 -4.98 -5.44 -6.17
C ARG A 228 -5.10 -3.91 -6.28
N ASN A 229 -4.34 -3.19 -5.46
CA ASN A 229 -4.28 -1.74 -5.42
C ASN A 229 -2.89 -1.30 -4.90
N LEU A 230 -2.51 -0.04 -5.08
CA LEU A 230 -1.32 0.56 -4.50
C LEU A 230 -1.77 1.71 -3.60
N SER A 231 -1.56 1.58 -2.29
CA SER A 231 -1.93 2.63 -1.32
C SER A 231 -0.77 3.53 -0.94
N ALA A 232 0.42 2.96 -0.73
CA ALA A 232 1.57 3.72 -0.24
C ALA A 232 2.90 3.27 -0.84
N LEU A 233 3.88 4.17 -0.78
CA LEU A 233 5.26 3.90 -1.18
C LEU A 233 6.24 4.36 -0.10
N ALA A 234 7.34 3.63 0.05
CA ALA A 234 8.51 4.11 0.77
C ALA A 234 9.79 3.61 0.09
N ILE A 235 10.93 4.20 0.46
CA ILE A 235 12.25 3.70 0.09
C ILE A 235 13.03 3.41 1.36
N ASP A 236 13.61 2.21 1.44
CA ASP A 236 14.59 1.89 2.48
C ASP A 236 15.89 2.67 2.22
N PRO A 237 16.30 3.60 3.09
CA PRO A 237 17.54 4.36 2.87
C PRO A 237 18.80 3.48 2.90
N ARG A 238 18.75 2.28 3.48
CA ARG A 238 19.92 1.39 3.62
C ARG A 238 20.20 0.59 2.36
N THR A 239 19.14 0.06 1.74
CA THR A 239 19.24 -0.79 0.54
C THR A 239 18.93 -0.03 -0.74
N GLY A 240 18.13 1.05 -0.65
CA GLY A 240 17.53 1.75 -1.78
C GLY A 240 16.41 0.95 -2.45
N HIS A 241 15.89 -0.08 -1.78
CA HIS A 241 14.74 -0.85 -2.25
C HIS A 241 13.46 -0.08 -1.97
N MET A 242 12.50 -0.24 -2.87
CA MET A 242 11.17 0.35 -2.74
C MET A 242 10.25 -0.60 -2.00
N LEU A 243 9.46 -0.06 -1.09
CA LEU A 243 8.35 -0.73 -0.44
C LEU A 243 7.05 -0.28 -1.09
N VAL A 244 6.20 -1.22 -1.47
CA VAL A 244 4.92 -0.97 -2.14
C VAL A 244 3.80 -1.60 -1.32
N LEU A 245 2.94 -0.78 -0.75
CA LEU A 245 1.85 -1.20 0.13
C LEU A 245 0.56 -1.41 -0.68
N SER A 246 -0.18 -2.46 -0.33
CA SER A 246 -1.52 -2.70 -0.87
C SER A 246 -2.50 -3.00 0.26
N ALA A 247 -3.43 -2.07 0.47
CA ALA A 247 -4.54 -2.23 1.41
C ALA A 247 -5.44 -3.42 1.02
N ASP A 248 -5.92 -3.48 -0.23
CA ASP A 248 -6.85 -4.51 -0.72
C ASP A 248 -6.22 -5.91 -0.75
N SER A 249 -4.89 -5.97 -0.88
CA SER A 249 -4.13 -7.21 -0.82
C SER A 249 -3.54 -7.49 0.56
N HIS A 250 -3.77 -6.69 1.61
CA HIS A 250 -3.18 -6.84 2.95
C HIS A 250 -1.71 -7.31 2.90
N LEU A 251 -0.87 -6.64 2.12
CA LEU A 251 0.55 -7.01 1.96
C LEU A 251 1.41 -5.78 1.73
N LEU A 252 2.68 -5.90 2.10
CA LEU A 252 3.75 -5.00 1.72
C LEU A 252 4.75 -5.79 0.88
N LEU A 253 5.09 -5.25 -0.29
CA LEU A 253 6.01 -5.84 -1.25
C LEU A 253 7.33 -5.06 -1.27
N GLU A 254 8.46 -5.76 -1.32
CA GLU A 254 9.78 -5.19 -1.53
C GLU A 254 10.19 -5.35 -3.00
N LEU A 255 10.58 -4.23 -3.62
CA LEU A 255 11.15 -4.18 -4.96
C LEU A 255 12.62 -3.73 -4.90
N ASP A 256 13.49 -4.39 -5.66
CA ASP A 256 14.87 -3.94 -5.81
C ASP A 256 14.95 -2.65 -6.66
N LYS A 257 16.17 -2.13 -6.85
CA LYS A 257 16.43 -0.91 -7.64
C LYS A 257 16.05 -1.04 -9.13
N LYS A 258 15.81 -2.25 -9.63
CA LYS A 258 15.35 -2.51 -11.00
C LYS A 258 13.83 -2.66 -11.07
N GLY A 259 13.15 -2.64 -9.92
CA GLY A 259 11.71 -2.89 -9.82
C GLY A 259 11.34 -4.37 -9.77
N GLU A 260 12.29 -5.26 -9.51
CA GLU A 260 12.03 -6.69 -9.37
C GLU A 260 11.59 -7.04 -7.96
N GLN A 261 10.63 -7.96 -7.84
CA GLN A 261 10.12 -8.41 -6.54
C GLN A 261 11.19 -9.21 -5.78
N VAL A 262 11.45 -8.82 -4.53
CA VAL A 262 12.48 -9.43 -3.67
C VAL A 262 11.85 -10.28 -2.57
N SER A 263 10.96 -9.68 -1.78
CA SER A 263 10.30 -10.30 -0.63
C SER A 263 8.96 -9.63 -0.34
N PHE A 264 8.14 -10.24 0.51
CA PHE A 264 6.89 -9.62 0.96
C PHE A 264 6.59 -9.95 2.43
N ILE A 265 5.65 -9.21 3.01
CA ILE A 265 5.04 -9.54 4.30
C ILE A 265 3.52 -9.45 4.20
N ALA A 266 2.84 -10.48 4.71
CA ALA A 266 1.38 -10.49 4.82
C ALA A 266 0.92 -9.73 6.08
N LEU A 267 -0.07 -8.87 5.93
CA LEU A 267 -0.63 -8.02 6.99
C LEU A 267 -1.91 -8.64 7.58
N LEU A 268 -1.93 -9.97 7.71
CA LEU A 268 -3.08 -10.75 8.17
C LEU A 268 -2.95 -11.13 9.64
N GLY A 269 -4.08 -11.23 10.33
CA GLY A 269 -4.13 -11.64 11.73
C GLY A 269 -3.53 -13.03 11.97
N GLY A 270 -2.82 -13.18 13.08
CA GLY A 270 -2.09 -14.40 13.43
C GLY A 270 -0.75 -14.55 12.73
N LEU A 271 -0.41 -13.70 11.76
CA LEU A 271 0.88 -13.67 11.09
C LEU A 271 1.71 -12.49 11.57
N ASN A 272 3.03 -12.64 11.53
CA ASN A 272 3.98 -11.55 11.71
C ASN A 272 3.79 -10.70 12.98
N GLY A 273 3.32 -11.31 14.07
CA GLY A 273 3.07 -10.62 15.35
C GLY A 273 1.75 -9.82 15.42
N LEU A 274 0.94 -9.82 14.36
CA LEU A 274 -0.35 -9.14 14.30
C LEU A 274 -1.44 -9.97 14.99
N ARG A 275 -2.21 -9.35 15.89
CA ARG A 275 -3.38 -10.01 16.50
C ARG A 275 -4.55 -10.12 15.53
N ASN A 276 -4.78 -9.08 14.74
CA ASN A 276 -5.83 -9.00 13.73
C ASN A 276 -5.25 -8.58 12.38
N THR A 277 -5.97 -8.86 11.30
CA THR A 277 -5.63 -8.32 9.98
C THR A 277 -5.67 -6.80 10.04
N ILE A 278 -4.64 -6.14 9.50
CA ILE A 278 -4.62 -4.67 9.42
C ILE A 278 -5.80 -4.26 8.54
N PRO A 279 -6.77 -3.48 9.05
CA PRO A 279 -8.05 -3.28 8.37
C PRO A 279 -7.89 -2.70 6.97
N ARG A 280 -7.09 -1.64 6.86
CA ARG A 280 -6.88 -0.89 5.62
C ARG A 280 -5.59 -0.10 5.72
N ALA A 281 -4.47 -0.70 5.32
CA ALA A 281 -3.14 -0.14 5.46
C ALA A 281 -2.88 0.89 4.36
N GLU A 282 -2.74 2.15 4.74
CA GLU A 282 -2.71 3.26 3.78
C GLU A 282 -1.37 4.01 3.74
N GLY A 283 -0.57 3.98 4.81
CA GLY A 283 0.74 4.63 4.83
C GLY A 283 1.87 3.72 5.29
N VAL A 284 3.07 3.90 4.72
CA VAL A 284 4.26 3.14 5.10
C VAL A 284 5.51 4.01 5.12
N ALA A 285 6.35 3.86 6.15
CA ALA A 285 7.66 4.52 6.21
C ALA A 285 8.71 3.58 6.79
N MET A 286 9.98 3.83 6.50
CA MET A 286 11.10 3.11 7.12
C MET A 286 12.20 4.08 7.54
N ASP A 287 12.74 3.92 8.74
CA ASP A 287 13.86 4.71 9.23
C ASP A 287 15.23 4.11 8.83
N GLU A 288 16.32 4.84 9.16
CA GLU A 288 17.68 4.37 8.90
C GLU A 288 18.12 3.15 9.73
N ALA A 289 17.39 2.81 10.80
CA ALA A 289 17.63 1.60 11.56
C ALA A 289 16.95 0.38 10.91
N GLY A 290 16.03 0.61 9.97
CA GLY A 290 15.19 -0.42 9.38
C GLY A 290 13.96 -0.76 10.16
N THR A 291 13.50 0.13 11.02
CA THR A 291 12.20 0.01 11.64
C THR A 291 11.15 0.39 10.62
N LEU A 292 10.16 -0.49 10.42
CA LEU A 292 9.06 -0.27 9.50
C LEU A 292 7.87 0.29 10.29
N TYR A 293 7.30 1.38 9.80
CA TYR A 293 6.15 2.06 10.39
C TYR A 293 4.98 2.00 9.41
N MET A 294 3.77 1.92 9.94
CA MET A 294 2.57 1.86 9.11
C MET A 294 1.40 2.53 9.80
N VAL A 295 0.53 3.16 9.01
CA VAL A 295 -0.78 3.63 9.46
C VAL A 295 -1.90 2.91 8.71
N SER A 296 -3.04 2.80 9.37
CA SER A 296 -4.23 2.18 8.81
C SER A 296 -5.47 2.99 9.19
N GLU A 297 -6.41 3.08 8.26
CA GLU A 297 -7.71 3.69 8.54
C GLU A 297 -8.45 2.98 9.69
N PRO A 298 -9.23 3.73 10.49
CA PRO A 298 -9.33 5.19 10.43
C PRO A 298 -8.13 5.90 11.07
N ASN A 299 -7.49 5.29 12.08
CA ASN A 299 -6.48 5.97 12.90
C ASN A 299 -5.55 5.02 13.67
N LEU A 300 -5.13 3.91 13.08
CA LEU A 300 -4.27 2.92 13.74
C LEU A 300 -2.81 3.10 13.32
N PHE A 301 -1.90 2.97 14.29
CA PHE A 301 -0.46 3.01 14.11
C PHE A 301 0.17 1.65 14.43
N TYR A 302 1.15 1.27 13.63
CA TYR A 302 1.92 0.03 13.77
C TYR A 302 3.41 0.32 13.64
N ARG A 303 4.19 -0.48 14.36
CA ARG A 303 5.64 -0.53 14.23
C ARG A 303 6.08 -1.98 14.12
N PHE A 304 6.91 -2.26 13.14
CA PHE A 304 7.50 -3.58 12.89
C PHE A 304 9.01 -3.48 12.99
N GLU A 305 9.60 -4.50 13.60
CA GLU A 305 11.04 -4.63 13.73
C GLU A 305 11.46 -5.98 13.18
N LYS A 306 12.68 -6.03 12.62
CA LYS A 306 13.28 -7.26 12.14
C LYS A 306 13.67 -8.13 13.33
N HIS A 307 13.05 -9.30 13.45
CA HIS A 307 13.42 -10.29 14.45
C HIS A 307 14.62 -11.10 13.94
N LYS A 308 15.62 -11.31 14.81
CA LYS A 308 16.77 -12.18 14.50
C LYS A 308 16.41 -13.65 14.59
#